data_AF-A0A7X8GF46-F1
#
_entry.id   AF-A0A7X8GF46-F1
#
_cell.length_a   1.000
_cell.length_b   1.000
_cell.length_c   1.000
_cell.angle_alpha   90.00
_cell.angle_beta   90.00
_cell.angle_gamma   90.00
#
_symmetry.space_group_name_H-M   'P 1'
#
loop_
_entity.id
_entity.type
_entity.pdbx_description
1 polymer ?
#
loop_
_entity_poly.entity_id
_entity_poly.type
_entity_poly.pdbx_seq_one_letter_code
_entity_poly.pdbx_strand_id
1 'polypeptide(L)'
;MITLQKIREQKNEVIAQLAIKNFDATAIVERIIEIDELRKSIQSNLNNKQAEMNSLSKEIGVLFKNNQIQEANAAKDKTTLLKNEIKTLESQFEIAENDLQVEIVKLPNTPHSSVPKGTHADHNEIVSEH
;
A
#
# COMPACT_ATOMS: atom_id res chain seq x y z
N MET A 1 0.08 11.64 12.56
CA MET A 1 -0.61 10.84 11.52
C MET A 1 -0.62 9.40 11.98
N ILE A 2 -1.74 8.71 11.86
CA ILE A 2 -1.87 7.29 12.26
C ILE A 2 -1.05 6.45 11.27
N THR A 3 -0.26 5.50 11.76
CA THR A 3 0.56 4.64 10.89
C THR A 3 -0.31 3.54 10.25
N LEU A 4 0.03 3.15 9.02
CA LEU A 4 -0.62 2.03 8.33
C LEU A 4 -0.56 0.72 9.13
N GLN A 5 0.55 0.49 9.85
CA GLN A 5 0.69 -0.65 10.74
C GLN A 5 -0.37 -0.64 11.84
N LYS A 6 -0.56 0.51 12.50
CA LYS A 6 -1.57 0.67 13.55
C LYS A 6 -2.99 0.45 13.00
N ILE A 7 -3.30 0.99 11.81
CA ILE A 7 -4.60 0.80 11.16
C ILE A 7 -4.89 -0.69 10.90
N ARG A 8 -3.88 -1.47 10.48
CA ARG A 8 -4.02 -2.91 10.22
C ARG A 8 -4.12 -3.75 11.49
N GLU A 9 -3.22 -3.54 12.43
CA GLU A 9 -3.14 -4.38 13.64
C GLU A 9 -4.22 -4.03 14.67
N GLN A 10 -4.68 -2.77 14.68
CA GLN A 10 -5.58 -2.23 15.68
C GLN A 10 -6.80 -1.54 15.06
N LYS A 11 -7.32 -2.08 13.94
CA LYS A 11 -8.51 -1.55 13.22
C LYS A 11 -9.61 -1.08 14.17
N ASN A 12 -10.06 -1.96 15.07
CA ASN A 12 -11.17 -1.69 15.98
C ASN A 12 -10.85 -0.58 16.97
N GLU A 13 -9.60 -0.50 17.44
CA GLU A 13 -9.17 0.52 18.38
C GLU A 13 -9.11 1.90 17.71
N VAL A 14 -8.59 1.96 16.47
CA VAL A 14 -8.55 3.19 15.68
C VAL A 14 -9.96 3.72 15.41
N ILE A 15 -10.91 2.85 15.02
CA ILE A 15 -12.30 3.24 14.81
C ILE A 15 -12.93 3.74 16.12
N ALA A 16 -12.74 3.02 17.23
CA ALA A 16 -13.28 3.42 18.53
C ALA A 16 -12.71 4.75 19.03
N GLN A 17 -11.41 5.00 18.84
CA GLN A 17 -10.75 6.26 19.22
C GLN A 17 -11.25 7.44 18.38
N LEU A 18 -11.52 7.23 17.10
CA LEU A 18 -12.04 8.28 16.23
C LEU A 18 -13.53 8.55 16.46
N ALA A 19 -14.30 7.54 16.87
CA ALA A 19 -15.68 7.71 17.29
C ALA A 19 -15.82 8.64 18.51
N ILE A 20 -14.80 8.73 19.39
CA ILE A 20 -14.78 9.71 20.49
C ILE A 20 -14.90 11.15 19.97
N LYS A 21 -14.35 11.43 18.78
CA LYS A 21 -14.44 12.72 18.10
C LYS A 21 -15.68 12.85 17.20
N ASN A 22 -16.66 11.96 17.34
CA ASN A 22 -17.84 11.85 16.47
C ASN A 22 -17.47 11.65 14.98
N PHE A 23 -16.35 10.98 14.71
CA PHE A 23 -15.90 10.68 13.36
C PHE A 23 -16.03 9.18 13.09
N ASP A 24 -16.94 8.81 12.18
CA ASP A 24 -17.04 7.42 11.72
C ASP A 24 -15.93 7.12 10.71
N ALA A 25 -14.88 6.46 11.21
CA ALA A 25 -13.72 6.07 10.41
C ALA A 25 -13.88 4.71 9.72
N THR A 26 -14.99 3.99 9.93
CA THR A 26 -15.13 2.57 9.55
C THR A 26 -14.84 2.35 8.07
N ALA A 27 -15.57 3.06 7.20
CA ALA A 27 -15.42 2.93 5.75
C ALA A 27 -14.04 3.37 5.24
N ILE A 28 -13.46 4.43 5.82
CA ILE A 28 -12.13 4.94 5.43
C ILE A 28 -11.05 3.93 5.83
N VAL A 29 -11.13 3.39 7.04
CA VAL A 29 -10.18 2.38 7.55
C VAL A 29 -10.25 1.10 6.71
N GLU A 30 -11.45 0.63 6.37
CA GLU A 30 -11.63 -0.53 5.49
C GLU A 30 -11.02 -0.31 4.12
N ARG A 31 -11.32 0.83 3.50
CA ARG A 31 -10.75 1.20 2.20
C ARG A 31 -9.23 1.31 2.24
N ILE A 32 -8.64 1.87 3.29
CA ILE A 32 -7.18 1.94 3.46
C ILE A 32 -6.57 0.54 3.51
N ILE A 33 -7.20 -0.39 4.23
CA ILE A 33 -6.72 -1.78 4.32
C ILE A 33 -6.78 -2.46 2.95
N GLU A 34 -7.89 -2.33 2.23
CA GLU A 34 -8.06 -2.90 0.89
C GLU A 34 -7.01 -2.36 -0.10
N ILE A 35 -6.77 -1.04 -0.12
CA ILE A 35 -5.77 -0.43 -1.00
C ILE A 35 -4.35 -0.89 -0.60
N ASP A 36 -4.05 -0.99 0.70
CA ASP A 36 -2.74 -1.47 1.19
C ASP A 36 -2.47 -2.93 0.79
N GLU A 37 -3.49 -3.78 0.84
CA GLU A 37 -3.42 -5.17 0.38
C GLU A 37 -3.22 -5.26 -1.14
N LEU A 38 -3.98 -4.49 -1.91
CA LEU A 38 -3.81 -4.40 -3.36
C LEU A 38 -2.39 -3.94 -3.72
N ARG A 39 -1.90 -2.86 -3.09
CA ARG A 39 -0.55 -2.33 -3.31
C ARG A 39 0.52 -3.39 -3.04
N LYS A 40 0.41 -4.14 -1.95
CA LYS A 40 1.35 -5.23 -1.62
C LYS A 40 1.30 -6.37 -2.63
N SER A 41 0.11 -6.74 -3.11
CA SER A 41 -0.06 -7.74 -4.15
C SER A 41 0.63 -7.31 -5.45
N ILE A 42 0.43 -6.07 -5.88
CA ILE A 42 1.10 -5.49 -7.05
C ILE A 42 2.62 -5.49 -6.85
N GLN A 43 3.11 -5.07 -5.68
CA GLN A 43 4.54 -5.06 -5.38
C GLN A 43 5.17 -6.46 -5.42
N SER A 44 4.47 -7.47 -4.89
CA SER A 44 4.90 -8.87 -4.98
C SER A 44 4.97 -9.33 -6.44
N ASN A 45 3.96 -9.00 -7.25
CA ASN A 45 3.93 -9.32 -8.67
C ASN A 45 5.06 -8.63 -9.44
N LEU A 46 5.34 -7.36 -9.17
CA LEU A 46 6.48 -6.62 -9.74
C LEU A 46 7.79 -7.34 -9.44
N ASN A 47 8.05 -7.67 -8.17
CA ASN A 47 9.27 -8.35 -7.76
C ASN A 47 9.44 -9.70 -8.47
N ASN A 48 8.35 -10.48 -8.58
CA ASN A 48 8.35 -11.76 -9.29
C ASN A 48 8.66 -11.57 -10.78
N LYS A 49 8.03 -10.59 -11.44
CA LYS A 49 8.24 -10.31 -12.87
C LYS A 49 9.64 -9.77 -13.15
N GLN A 50 10.18 -8.93 -12.28
CA GLN A 50 11.57 -8.45 -12.36
C GLN A 50 12.55 -9.62 -12.24
N ALA A 51 12.30 -10.54 -11.30
CA ALA A 51 13.12 -11.74 -11.12
C ALA A 51 13.05 -12.66 -12.34
N GLU A 52 11.86 -12.88 -12.91
CA GLU A 52 11.63 -13.64 -14.14
C GLU A 52 12.41 -13.04 -15.32
N MET A 53 12.32 -11.72 -15.51
CA MET A 53 13.04 -10.99 -16.56
C MET A 53 14.57 -11.11 -16.41
N ASN A 54 15.08 -11.02 -15.18
CA ASN A 54 16.51 -11.18 -14.89
C ASN A 54 17.00 -12.61 -15.15
N SER A 55 16.17 -13.61 -14.84
CA SER A 55 16.46 -15.01 -15.13
C SER A 55 16.54 -15.27 -16.63
N LEU A 56 15.52 -14.81 -17.38
CA LEU A 56 15.51 -14.90 -18.85
C LEU A 56 16.71 -14.21 -19.49
N SER A 57 17.12 -13.04 -18.98
CA SER A 57 18.30 -12.34 -19.49
C SER A 57 19.58 -13.16 -19.36
N LYS A 58 19.74 -13.92 -18.26
CA LYS A 58 20.87 -14.85 -18.08
C LYS A 58 20.76 -16.04 -19.02
N GLU A 59 19.57 -16.61 -19.15
CA GLU A 59 19.30 -17.75 -20.03
C GLU A 59 19.59 -17.42 -21.50
N ILE A 60 19.16 -16.25 -21.98
CA ILE A 60 19.48 -15.74 -23.32
C ILE A 60 20.98 -15.73 -23.57
N GLY A 61 21.77 -15.24 -22.59
CA GLY A 61 23.22 -15.23 -22.68
C GLY A 61 23.84 -16.63 -22.79
N VAL A 62 23.26 -17.62 -22.11
CA VAL A 62 23.68 -19.03 -22.20
C VAL A 62 23.30 -19.64 -23.56
N LEU A 63 22.07 -19.40 -24.04
CA LEU A 63 21.59 -19.91 -25.32
C LEU A 63 22.44 -19.38 -26.50
N PHE A 64 22.84 -18.10 -26.48
CA PHE A 64 23.76 -17.56 -27.48
C PHE A 64 25.14 -18.22 -27.42
N LYS A 65 25.68 -18.52 -26.22
CA LYS A 65 26.95 -19.26 -26.08
C LYS A 65 26.86 -20.67 -26.64
N ASN A 66 25.69 -21.30 -26.55
CA ASN A 66 25.43 -22.65 -27.06
C ASN A 66 25.02 -22.67 -28.55
N ASN A 67 25.06 -21.54 -29.26
CA ASN A 67 24.58 -21.39 -30.65
C ASN A 67 23.09 -21.72 -30.86
N GLN A 68 22.28 -21.66 -29.79
CA GLN A 68 20.85 -21.90 -29.79
C GLN A 68 20.07 -20.62 -30.14
N ILE A 69 20.25 -20.13 -31.37
CA ILE A 69 19.79 -18.79 -31.80
C ILE A 69 18.25 -18.66 -31.80
N GLN A 70 17.53 -19.69 -32.23
CA GLN A 70 16.06 -19.64 -32.30
C GLN A 70 15.43 -19.52 -30.91
N GLU A 71 15.91 -20.31 -29.95
CA GLU A 71 15.44 -20.29 -28.55
C GLU A 71 15.81 -18.97 -27.87
N ALA A 72 17.00 -18.43 -28.14
CA ALA A 72 17.42 -17.13 -27.64
C ALA A 72 16.53 -15.98 -28.14
N ASN A 73 16.09 -16.03 -29.40
CA ASN A 73 15.16 -15.04 -29.96
C ASN A 73 13.77 -15.17 -29.34
N ALA A 74 13.25 -16.39 -29.16
CA ALA A 74 11.97 -16.61 -28.48
C ALA A 74 12.01 -16.09 -27.01
N ALA A 75 13.12 -16.26 -26.30
CA ALA A 75 13.31 -15.72 -24.96
C ALA A 75 13.40 -14.18 -24.94
N LYS A 76 13.98 -13.55 -25.98
CA LYS A 76 13.96 -12.09 -26.15
C LYS A 76 12.54 -11.55 -26.35
N ASP A 77 11.70 -12.24 -27.12
CA ASP A 77 10.31 -11.85 -27.32
C ASP A 77 9.53 -11.88 -26.00
N LYS A 78 9.69 -12.95 -25.21
CA LYS A 78 9.13 -13.04 -23.84
C LYS A 78 9.62 -11.91 -22.93
N THR A 79 10.89 -11.54 -23.01
CA THR A 79 11.46 -10.42 -22.24
C THR A 79 10.78 -9.09 -22.58
N THR A 80 10.39 -8.89 -23.85
CA THR A 80 9.68 -7.68 -24.28
C THR A 80 8.27 -7.63 -23.71
N LEU A 81 7.56 -8.75 -23.67
CA LEU A 81 6.24 -8.85 -23.03
C LEU A 81 6.33 -8.56 -21.52
N LEU A 82 7.30 -9.18 -20.83
CA LEU A 82 7.52 -8.93 -19.40
C LEU A 82 7.82 -7.46 -19.10
N LYS A 83 8.60 -6.77 -19.95
CA LYS A 83 8.85 -5.33 -19.78
C LYS A 83 7.57 -4.50 -19.86
N ASN A 84 6.64 -4.87 -20.73
CA ASN A 84 5.37 -4.17 -20.82
C ASN A 84 4.49 -4.46 -19.59
N GLU A 85 4.42 -5.72 -19.14
CA GLU A 85 3.71 -6.10 -17.91
C GLU A 85 4.26 -5.35 -16.68
N ILE A 86 5.59 -5.29 -16.53
CA ILE A 86 6.25 -4.55 -15.45
C ILE A 86 5.84 -3.08 -15.48
N LYS A 87 5.91 -2.40 -16.63
CA LYS A 87 5.49 -0.99 -16.75
C LYS A 87 4.02 -0.78 -16.37
N THR A 88 3.14 -1.70 -16.77
CA THR A 88 1.72 -1.62 -16.39
C THR A 88 1.56 -1.77 -14.88
N LEU A 89 2.25 -2.73 -14.26
CA LEU A 89 2.21 -2.94 -12.81
C LEU A 89 2.84 -1.77 -12.04
N GLU A 90 3.90 -1.14 -12.53
CA GLU A 90 4.52 0.07 -11.96
C GLU A 90 3.49 1.22 -11.92
N SER A 91 2.79 1.45 -13.04
CA SER A 91 1.74 2.48 -13.10
C SER A 91 0.59 2.17 -12.13
N GLN A 92 0.15 0.91 -12.04
CA GLN A 92 -0.88 0.50 -11.08
C GLN A 92 -0.41 0.66 -9.63
N PHE A 93 0.85 0.39 -9.35
CA PHE A 93 1.45 0.59 -8.03
C PHE A 93 1.45 2.06 -7.64
N GLU A 94 1.85 2.96 -8.54
CA GLU A 94 1.82 4.41 -8.30
C GLU A 94 0.39 4.92 -8.07
N ILE A 95 -0.60 4.42 -8.82
CA ILE A 95 -2.01 4.76 -8.59
C ILE A 95 -2.45 4.31 -7.21
N ALA A 96 -2.15 3.06 -6.83
CA ALA A 96 -2.51 2.52 -5.51
C ALA A 96 -1.82 3.28 -4.37
N GLU A 97 -0.57 3.72 -4.53
CA GLU A 97 0.10 4.58 -3.54
C GLU A 97 -0.55 5.94 -3.38
N ASN A 98 -0.92 6.58 -4.50
CA ASN A 98 -1.60 7.86 -4.47
C ASN A 98 -2.99 7.74 -3.83
N ASP A 99 -3.77 6.72 -4.21
CA ASP A 99 -5.08 6.45 -3.63
C ASP A 99 -4.98 6.18 -2.12
N LEU A 100 -3.97 5.42 -1.70
CA LEU A 100 -3.71 5.17 -0.29
C LEU A 100 -3.40 6.47 0.46
N GLN A 101 -2.53 7.31 -0.10
CA GLN A 101 -2.19 8.60 0.50
C GLN A 101 -3.42 9.50 0.63
N VAL A 102 -4.26 9.56 -0.41
CA VAL A 102 -5.51 10.33 -0.42
C VAL A 102 -6.47 9.86 0.67
N GLU A 103 -6.57 8.56 0.94
CA GLU A 103 -7.44 8.07 2.01
C GLU A 103 -6.84 8.30 3.41
N ILE A 104 -5.54 8.11 3.61
CA ILE A 104 -4.94 8.31 4.95
C ILE A 104 -5.02 9.78 5.38
N VAL A 105 -4.88 10.75 4.46
CA VAL A 105 -4.98 12.18 4.83
C VAL A 105 -6.39 12.59 5.26
N LYS A 106 -7.43 11.81 4.94
CA LYS A 106 -8.79 12.04 5.45
C LYS A 106 -8.95 11.61 6.91
N LEU A 107 -8.07 10.75 7.44
CA LEU A 107 -8.14 10.32 8.82
C LEU A 107 -7.55 11.39 9.77
N PRO A 108 -8.34 11.89 10.74
CA PRO A 108 -7.79 12.73 11.79
C PRO A 108 -6.88 11.92 12.72
N ASN A 109 -6.03 12.60 13.49
CA ASN A 109 -5.22 11.91 14.50
C ASN A 109 -6.11 11.29 15.60
N THR A 110 -5.77 10.07 16.03
CA THR A 110 -6.42 9.42 17.18
C THR A 110 -6.18 10.22 18.46
N PRO A 111 -7.22 10.53 19.26
CA PRO A 111 -7.03 11.11 20.60
C PRO A 111 -6.19 10.17 21.49
N HIS A 112 -5.44 10.75 22.41
CA HIS A 112 -4.73 9.97 23.43
C HIS A 112 -5.73 9.32 24.39
N SER A 113 -5.36 8.19 25.01
CA SER A 113 -6.23 7.45 25.93
C SER A 113 -6.69 8.25 27.15
N SER A 114 -5.96 9.30 27.52
CA SER A 114 -6.29 10.22 28.61
C SER A 114 -7.26 11.34 28.24
N VAL A 115 -7.65 11.46 26.96
CA VAL A 115 -8.57 12.52 26.51
C VAL A 115 -10.00 12.14 26.90
N PRO A 116 -10.69 12.94 27.74
CA PRO A 116 -12.06 12.64 28.14
C PRO A 116 -12.98 12.65 26.92
N LYS A 117 -14.01 11.80 26.96
CA LYS A 117 -15.05 11.78 25.92
C LYS A 117 -15.90 13.04 26.07
N GLY A 118 -16.05 13.81 25.00
CA GLY A 118 -16.86 15.02 25.02
C GLY A 118 -17.24 15.43 23.60
N THR A 119 -18.48 15.89 23.43
CA THR A 119 -19.02 16.32 22.13
C THR A 119 -19.05 17.84 21.96
N HIS A 120 -18.89 18.58 23.05
CA HIS A 120 -19.02 20.04 23.12
C HIS A 120 -17.92 20.63 24.01
N ALA A 121 -17.61 21.92 23.81
CA ALA A 121 -16.60 22.64 24.59
C ALA A 121 -16.88 22.61 26.10
N ASP A 122 -18.16 22.48 26.48
CA ASP A 122 -18.61 22.39 27.87
C ASP A 122 -18.15 21.12 28.60
N HIS A 123 -17.68 20.10 27.86
CA HIS A 123 -17.10 18.87 28.41
C HIS A 123 -15.57 18.96 28.58
N ASN A 124 -14.96 20.12 28.28
CA ASN A 124 -13.54 20.31 28.48
C ASN A 124 -13.24 20.37 29.98
N GLU A 125 -12.28 19.55 30.44
CA GLU A 125 -11.82 19.63 31.82
C GLU A 125 -10.91 20.86 32.02
N ILE A 126 -11.21 21.66 33.04
CA ILE A 126 -10.36 22.79 33.45
C ILE A 126 -9.18 22.23 34.24
N VAL A 127 -7.99 22.24 33.65
CA VAL A 127 -6.78 21.64 34.23
C VAL A 127 -6.11 22.56 35.27
N SER A 128 -6.26 23.88 35.12
CA SER A 128 -5.84 24.87 36.11
C SER A 128 -6.53 26.21 35.84
N GLU A 129 -6.85 26.94 36.90
CA GLU A 129 -7.34 28.32 36.86
C GLU A 129 -6.35 29.19 37.67
N HIS A 130 -6.02 30.38 37.19
CA HIS A 130 -5.12 31.35 37.87
C HIS A 130 -5.86 32.66 38.12
#